data_AF-A0A497R231-F1
#
_entry.id   AF-A0A497R231-F1
#
_cell.length_a   1.000
_cell.length_b   1.000
_cell.length_c   1.000
_cell.angle_alpha   90.00
_cell.angle_beta   90.00
_cell.angle_gamma   90.00
#
_symmetry.space_group_name_H-M   'P 1'
#
loop_
_entity.id
_entity.type
_entity.pdbx_description
1 polymer ?
#
loop_
_entity_poly.entity_id
_entity_poly.type
_entity_poly.pdbx_seq_one_letter_code
_entity_poly.pdbx_strand_id
1 'polypeptide(L)'
;MKEKIRTLEGGSILKGELPEGCKICRRGAELFFFVTGKCSESCFYCSLAGAKRGKSLILANERPVKNFANVMIEATNMNALGAAVTGGDPLLCIDTTIEYIRKMKEAFGKKFHIHLYTSGRYATEENLSKLFQAGLDEI
;
A
#
# COMPACT_ATOMS: atom_id res chain seq x y z
N MET A 1 14.91 -26.08 10.12
CA MET A 1 14.67 -25.19 11.28
C MET A 1 13.17 -25.13 11.54
N LYS A 2 12.68 -25.48 12.74
CA LYS A 2 11.27 -25.25 13.10
C LYS A 2 11.09 -23.77 13.39
N GLU A 3 10.28 -23.07 12.61
CA GLU A 3 9.99 -21.65 12.83
C GLU A 3 9.33 -21.46 14.21
N LYS A 4 9.83 -20.49 14.98
CA LYS A 4 9.30 -20.20 16.32
C LYS A 4 7.89 -19.59 16.17
N ILE A 5 6.93 -20.19 16.86
CA ILE A 5 5.57 -19.66 17.02
C ILE A 5 5.55 -18.87 18.33
N ARG A 6 5.04 -17.64 18.30
CA ARG A 6 4.89 -16.79 19.49
C ARG A 6 3.58 -16.02 19.45
N THR A 7 3.00 -15.76 20.62
CA THR A 7 1.83 -14.89 20.77
C THR A 7 2.30 -13.44 20.87
N LEU A 8 1.64 -12.54 20.14
CA LEU A 8 1.86 -11.09 20.19
C LEU A 8 0.90 -10.43 21.19
N GLU A 9 1.17 -9.16 21.51
CA GLU A 9 0.22 -8.31 22.23
C GLU A 9 -1.13 -8.31 21.50
N GLY A 10 -2.23 -8.42 22.26
CA GLY A 10 -3.58 -8.55 21.71
C GLY A 10 -4.00 -9.99 21.36
N GLY A 11 -3.14 -10.99 21.58
CA GLY A 11 -3.50 -12.41 21.46
C GLY A 11 -3.30 -13.02 20.06
N SER A 12 -2.85 -12.25 19.08
CA SER A 12 -2.53 -12.74 17.74
C SER A 12 -1.33 -13.71 17.76
N ILE A 13 -1.33 -14.71 16.89
CA ILE A 13 -0.25 -15.70 16.79
C ILE A 13 0.66 -15.34 15.60
N LEU A 14 1.97 -15.30 15.83
CA LEU A 14 2.98 -15.09 14.81
C LEU A 14 3.83 -16.35 14.63
N LYS A 15 4.02 -16.75 13.38
CA LYS A 15 5.00 -17.75 12.96
C LYS A 15 6.10 -17.03 12.17
N GLY A 16 7.36 -17.16 12.62
CA GLY A 16 8.49 -16.49 11.98
C GLY A 16 8.68 -15.03 12.43
N GLU A 17 8.89 -14.13 11.48
CA GLU A 17 9.08 -12.69 11.70
C GLU A 17 7.93 -11.88 11.09
N LEU A 18 7.63 -10.72 11.70
CA LEU A 18 6.66 -9.80 11.11
C LEU A 18 7.27 -9.18 9.85
N PRO A 19 6.49 -9.05 8.75
CA PRO A 19 6.89 -8.22 7.62
C PRO A 19 7.14 -6.78 8.04
N GLU A 20 7.98 -6.05 7.30
CA GLU A 20 8.36 -4.69 7.66
C GLU A 20 7.16 -3.74 7.63
N GLY A 21 6.26 -3.89 6.65
CA GLY A 21 5.00 -3.12 6.59
C GLY A 21 4.17 -3.31 7.87
N CYS A 22 4.02 -4.55 8.34
CA CYS A 22 3.31 -4.84 9.59
C CYS A 22 3.97 -4.19 10.82
N LYS A 23 5.31 -4.11 10.87
CA LYS A 23 6.02 -3.43 11.97
C LYS A 23 5.75 -1.93 11.97
N ILE A 24 5.74 -1.30 10.79
CA ILE A 24 5.47 0.14 10.64
C ILE A 24 4.00 0.44 10.95
N CYS A 25 3.07 -0.37 10.44
CA CYS A 25 1.64 -0.27 10.70
C CYS A 25 1.33 -0.31 12.21
N ARG A 26 1.92 -1.25 12.96
CA ARG A 26 1.74 -1.35 14.42
C ARG A 26 2.22 -0.10 15.18
N ARG A 27 3.14 0.68 14.62
CA ARG A 27 3.62 1.94 15.20
C ARG A 27 2.71 3.13 14.84
N GLY A 28 1.74 2.95 13.95
CA GLY A 28 0.89 4.03 13.44
C GLY A 28 1.63 4.99 12.49
N ALA A 29 2.75 4.56 11.90
CA ALA A 29 3.64 5.41 11.10
C ALA A 29 3.59 5.07 9.60
N GLU A 30 2.50 4.46 9.15
CA GLU A 30 2.32 4.04 7.76
C GLU A 30 1.26 4.88 7.06
N LEU A 31 1.63 5.51 5.95
CA LEU A 31 0.70 6.23 5.11
C LEU A 31 -0.22 5.24 4.39
N PHE A 32 -1.53 5.31 4.64
CA PHE A 32 -2.50 4.58 3.82
C PHE A 32 -2.74 5.34 2.52
N PHE A 33 -2.17 4.83 1.42
CA PHE A 33 -2.27 5.42 0.10
C PHE A 33 -3.26 4.66 -0.77
N PHE A 34 -4.49 5.18 -0.85
CA PHE A 34 -5.55 4.62 -1.69
C PHE A 34 -5.41 5.17 -3.10
N VAL A 35 -4.91 4.38 -4.05
CA VAL A 35 -4.55 4.86 -5.40
C VAL A 35 -5.73 4.89 -6.38
N THR A 36 -6.74 4.04 -6.17
CA THR A 36 -7.91 3.98 -7.05
C THR A 36 -9.05 3.25 -6.36
N GLY A 37 -10.29 3.58 -6.72
CA GLY A 37 -11.47 2.80 -6.39
C GLY A 37 -11.88 1.79 -7.46
N LYS A 38 -11.14 1.70 -8.57
CA LYS A 38 -11.41 0.72 -9.63
C LYS A 38 -10.90 -0.66 -9.21
N CYS A 39 -11.74 -1.68 -9.40
CA CYS A 39 -11.42 -3.09 -9.20
C CYS A 39 -12.26 -3.90 -10.19
N SER A 40 -11.70 -4.94 -10.79
CA SER A 40 -12.45 -5.88 -11.63
C SER A 40 -13.12 -7.00 -10.84
N GLU A 41 -12.89 -7.05 -9.52
CA GLU A 41 -13.49 -8.05 -8.62
C GLU A 41 -14.81 -7.58 -8.00
N SER A 42 -15.66 -8.56 -7.69
CA SER A 42 -16.90 -8.39 -6.94
C SER A 42 -16.95 -9.31 -5.72
N CYS A 43 -15.88 -9.33 -4.93
CA CYS A 43 -15.77 -10.19 -3.74
C CYS A 43 -16.93 -9.94 -2.76
N PHE A 44 -17.51 -11.01 -2.20
CA PHE A 44 -18.64 -10.93 -1.27
C PHE A 44 -18.31 -10.20 0.05
N TYR A 45 -17.03 -10.17 0.42
CA TYR A 45 -16.53 -9.51 1.64
C TYR A 45 -16.00 -8.09 1.38
N CYS A 46 -16.09 -7.59 0.14
CA CYS A 46 -15.43 -6.35 -0.24
C CYS A 46 -16.06 -5.15 0.50
N SER A 47 -15.26 -4.48 1.33
CA SER A 47 -15.66 -3.25 2.02
C SER A 47 -15.65 -2.01 1.11
N LEU A 48 -15.13 -2.14 -0.13
CA LEU A 48 -15.15 -1.07 -1.12
C LEU A 48 -16.59 -0.86 -1.65
N ALA A 49 -17.29 0.08 -1.04
CA ALA A 49 -18.68 0.40 -1.36
C ALA A 49 -18.90 1.90 -1.63
N GLY A 50 -20.12 2.22 -2.05
CA GLY A 50 -20.64 3.59 -2.14
C GLY A 50 -19.76 4.52 -2.98
N ALA A 51 -19.32 5.61 -2.34
CA ALA A 51 -18.65 6.74 -3.01
C ALA A 51 -17.26 6.41 -3.58
N LYS A 52 -16.61 5.31 -3.18
CA LYS A 52 -15.27 4.94 -3.65
C LYS A 52 -15.29 3.96 -4.84
N ARG A 53 -16.24 3.01 -4.87
CA ARG A 53 -16.23 1.91 -5.83
C ARG A 53 -16.34 2.42 -7.28
N GLY A 54 -15.43 1.95 -8.14
CA GLY A 54 -15.36 2.30 -9.56
C GLY A 54 -14.84 3.71 -9.87
N LYS A 55 -14.43 4.50 -8.86
CA LYS A 55 -13.98 5.88 -9.06
C LYS A 55 -12.47 5.97 -9.24
N SER A 56 -12.02 6.86 -10.12
CA SER A 56 -10.62 7.33 -10.17
C SER A 56 -10.39 8.35 -9.04
N LEU A 57 -10.36 7.87 -7.80
CA LEU A 57 -10.17 8.67 -6.60
C LEU A 57 -8.88 8.24 -5.92
N ILE A 58 -8.02 9.21 -5.59
CA ILE A 58 -6.80 9.00 -4.83
C ILE A 58 -6.99 9.60 -3.44
N LEU A 59 -6.66 8.84 -2.39
CA LEU A 59 -6.69 9.30 -1.00
C LEU A 59 -5.36 9.03 -0.30
N ALA A 60 -5.00 9.93 0.62
CA ALA A 60 -3.94 9.74 1.60
C ALA A 60 -4.59 9.80 2.99
N ASN A 61 -4.56 8.70 3.76
CA ASN A 61 -5.28 8.57 5.04
C ASN A 61 -6.74 9.05 4.95
N GLU A 62 -7.50 8.53 3.98
CA GLU A 62 -8.90 8.91 3.72
C GLU A 62 -9.14 10.35 3.21
N ARG A 63 -8.10 11.19 3.11
CA ARG A 63 -8.21 12.55 2.56
C ARG A 63 -8.03 12.54 1.05
N PRO A 64 -8.96 13.12 0.26
CA PRO A 64 -8.78 13.25 -1.18
C PRO A 64 -7.56 14.06 -1.54
N VAL A 65 -6.72 13.51 -2.43
CA VAL A 65 -5.54 14.19 -2.95
C VAL A 65 -5.70 14.43 -4.45
N LYS A 66 -5.29 15.62 -4.90
CA LYS A 66 -5.37 15.99 -6.32
C LYS A 66 -4.03 15.85 -7.04
N ASN A 67 -2.94 15.82 -6.28
CA ASN A 67 -1.58 15.71 -6.78
C ASN A 67 -0.64 15.15 -5.70
N PHE A 68 0.58 14.84 -6.10
CA PHE A 68 1.60 14.29 -5.21
C PHE A 68 1.98 15.23 -4.05
N ALA A 69 1.89 16.55 -4.23
CA ALA A 69 2.19 17.48 -3.13
C ALA A 69 1.22 17.32 -1.95
N ASN A 70 -0.06 17.00 -2.21
CA ASN A 70 -1.00 16.70 -1.12
C ASN A 70 -0.64 15.41 -0.38
N VAL A 71 -0.13 14.40 -1.09
CA VAL A 71 0.37 13.15 -0.50
C VAL A 71 1.59 13.42 0.39
N MET A 72 2.52 14.25 -0.09
CA MET A 72 3.69 14.67 0.68
C MET A 72 3.32 15.39 1.97
N ILE A 73 2.35 16.30 1.92
CA ILE A 73 1.86 17.01 3.11
C ILE A 73 1.32 16.01 4.13
N GLU A 74 0.46 15.08 3.72
CA GLU A 74 -0.12 14.10 4.63
C GLU A 74 0.93 13.17 5.24
N ALA A 75 1.82 12.63 4.40
CA ALA A 75 2.92 11.77 4.85
C ALA A 75 3.86 12.48 5.83
N THR A 76 4.16 13.76 5.58
CA THR A 76 5.01 14.57 6.47
C THR A 76 4.30 14.86 7.78
N ASN A 77 3.03 15.24 7.75
CA ASN A 77 2.25 15.57 8.95
C ASN A 77 2.14 14.40 9.93
N MET A 78 2.10 13.17 9.42
CA MET A 78 2.05 11.96 10.25
C MET A 78 3.43 11.38 10.58
N ASN A 79 4.52 11.99 10.12
CA ASN A 79 5.88 11.44 10.18
C ASN A 79 5.94 10.00 9.64
N ALA A 80 5.40 9.79 8.44
CA ALA A 80 5.35 8.48 7.82
C ALA A 80 6.75 7.88 7.67
N LEU A 81 6.90 6.61 8.03
CA LEU A 81 8.11 5.81 7.83
C LEU A 81 7.98 4.85 6.62
N GLY A 82 6.77 4.72 6.11
CA GLY A 82 6.44 3.90 4.94
C GLY A 82 5.03 4.19 4.43
N ALA A 83 4.63 3.48 3.38
CA ALA A 83 3.29 3.57 2.81
C ALA A 83 2.71 2.19 2.47
N ALA A 84 1.41 2.04 2.75
CA ALA A 84 0.57 0.95 2.29
C ALA A 84 -0.21 1.39 1.05
N VAL A 85 0.21 0.94 -0.13
CA VAL A 85 -0.52 1.18 -1.38
C VAL A 85 -1.71 0.24 -1.46
N THR A 86 -2.91 0.80 -1.52
CA THR A 86 -4.16 0.07 -1.49
C THR A 86 -5.20 0.71 -2.41
N GLY A 87 -6.42 0.18 -2.44
CA GLY A 87 -7.46 0.66 -3.34
C GLY A 87 -8.50 -0.41 -3.63
N GLY A 88 -9.14 -0.28 -4.79
CA GLY A 88 -9.81 -1.40 -5.44
C GLY A 88 -8.82 -2.45 -5.90
N ASP A 89 -8.04 -2.16 -6.94
CA ASP A 89 -6.82 -2.92 -7.27
C ASP A 89 -5.78 -1.96 -7.85
N PRO A 90 -4.66 -1.70 -7.15
CA PRO A 90 -3.57 -0.86 -7.64
C PRO A 90 -2.99 -1.31 -9.00
N LEU A 91 -3.07 -2.60 -9.32
CA LEU A 91 -2.53 -3.11 -10.59
C LEU A 91 -3.43 -2.77 -11.79
N LEU A 92 -4.70 -2.41 -11.56
CA LEU A 92 -5.59 -1.96 -12.63
C LEU A 92 -5.25 -0.53 -13.12
N CYS A 93 -4.49 0.23 -12.33
CA CYS A 93 -3.93 1.53 -12.70
C CYS A 93 -2.41 1.56 -12.52
N ILE A 94 -1.75 0.52 -13.05
CA ILE A 94 -0.34 0.23 -12.81
C ILE A 94 0.60 1.43 -13.04
N ASP A 95 0.39 2.21 -14.11
CA ASP A 95 1.25 3.35 -14.43
C ASP A 95 1.19 4.44 -13.35
N THR A 96 -0.02 4.77 -12.87
CA THR A 96 -0.21 5.70 -11.76
C THR A 96 0.41 5.15 -10.48
N THR A 97 0.19 3.87 -10.19
CA THR A 97 0.77 3.21 -9.01
C THR A 97 2.29 3.32 -9.01
N ILE A 98 2.95 3.00 -10.13
CA ILE A 98 4.41 3.11 -10.29
C ILE A 98 4.89 4.56 -10.13
N GLU A 99 4.19 5.51 -10.74
CA GLU A 99 4.54 6.93 -10.65
C GLU A 99 4.57 7.40 -9.19
N TYR A 100 3.54 7.07 -8.41
CA TYR A 100 3.48 7.46 -7.00
C TYR A 100 4.53 6.75 -6.15
N ILE A 101 4.79 5.45 -6.39
CA ILE A 101 5.85 4.71 -5.70
C ILE A 101 7.21 5.38 -5.95
N ARG A 102 7.54 5.69 -7.21
CA ARG A 102 8.80 6.37 -7.56
C ARG A 102 8.92 7.72 -6.86
N LYS A 103 7.88 8.55 -6.95
CA LYS A 103 7.86 9.87 -6.30
C LYS A 103 8.03 9.78 -4.78
N MET A 104 7.41 8.79 -4.12
CA MET A 104 7.61 8.55 -2.69
C MET A 104 9.06 8.14 -2.38
N LYS A 105 9.65 7.23 -3.16
CA LYS A 105 11.05 6.82 -2.99
C LYS A 105 12.04 7.96 -3.26
N GLU A 106 11.76 8.82 -4.22
CA GLU A 106 12.56 10.02 -4.52
C GLU A 106 12.48 11.03 -3.36
N ALA A 107 11.29 11.24 -2.80
CA ALA A 107 11.08 12.26 -1.78
C ALA A 107 11.51 11.83 -0.36
N PHE A 108 11.24 10.58 0.02
CA PHE A 108 11.52 10.05 1.36
C PHE A 108 12.75 9.14 1.43
N GLY A 109 13.33 8.81 0.27
CA GLY A 109 14.52 7.99 0.13
C GLY A 109 14.24 6.49 0.02
N LYS A 110 15.27 5.74 -0.37
CA LYS A 110 15.17 4.30 -0.67
C LYS A 110 14.68 3.44 0.50
N LYS A 111 14.91 3.89 1.74
CA LYS A 111 14.53 3.19 2.98
C LYS A 111 13.07 3.38 3.38
N PHE A 112 12.34 4.29 2.74
CA PHE A 112 10.91 4.47 3.00
C PHE A 112 10.17 3.23 2.50
N HIS A 113 9.73 2.36 3.41
CA HIS A 113 9.17 1.05 3.06
C HIS A 113 7.80 1.22 2.39
N ILE A 114 7.61 0.59 1.23
CA ILE A 114 6.35 0.63 0.50
C ILE A 114 5.90 -0.80 0.27
N HIS A 115 4.71 -1.11 0.77
CA HIS A 115 4.04 -2.38 0.49
C HIS A 115 2.73 -2.15 -0.26
N LEU A 116 2.29 -3.12 -1.05
CA LEU A 116 1.12 -2.97 -1.93
C LEU A 116 0.16 -4.14 -1.77
N TYR A 117 -1.13 -3.83 -1.59
CA TYR A 117 -2.20 -4.83 -1.61
C TYR A 117 -2.79 -4.96 -3.01
N THR A 118 -2.97 -6.19 -3.50
CA THR A 118 -3.63 -6.47 -4.79
C THR A 118 -4.49 -7.73 -4.73
N SER A 119 -5.45 -7.86 -5.64
CA SER A 119 -6.16 -9.11 -5.89
C SER A 119 -5.27 -10.19 -6.52
N GLY A 120 -4.14 -9.80 -7.09
CA GLY A 120 -3.24 -10.67 -7.83
C GLY A 120 -3.68 -10.95 -9.27
N ARG A 121 -4.89 -10.56 -9.69
CA ARG A 121 -5.41 -10.83 -11.05
C ARG A 121 -4.50 -10.29 -12.16
N TYR A 122 -3.88 -9.13 -11.93
CA TYR A 122 -3.00 -8.46 -12.88
C TYR A 122 -1.53 -8.54 -12.49
N ALA A 123 -1.16 -9.46 -11.59
CA ALA A 123 0.23 -9.67 -11.16
C ALA A 123 1.02 -10.48 -12.20
N THR A 124 1.08 -9.96 -13.43
CA THR A 124 1.94 -10.51 -14.49
C THR A 124 3.40 -10.23 -14.17
N GLU A 125 4.32 -11.03 -14.72
CA GLU A 125 5.76 -10.82 -14.57
C GLU A 125 6.18 -9.40 -14.99
N GLU A 126 5.60 -8.87 -16.06
CA GLU A 126 5.83 -7.50 -16.52
C GLU A 126 5.44 -6.46 -15.44
N ASN A 127 4.24 -6.58 -14.87
CA ASN A 127 3.77 -5.63 -13.87
C ASN A 127 4.57 -5.73 -12.56
N LEU A 128 4.90 -6.94 -12.13
CA LEU A 128 5.74 -7.18 -10.94
C LEU A 128 7.15 -6.62 -11.14
N SER A 129 7.75 -6.82 -12.32
CA SER A 129 9.06 -6.26 -12.66
C SER A 129 9.04 -4.74 -12.64
N LYS A 130 7.99 -4.11 -13.21
CA LYS A 130 7.82 -2.66 -13.17
C LYS A 130 7.68 -2.12 -11.74
N LEU A 131 6.94 -2.80 -10.86
CA LEU A 131 6.79 -2.43 -9.45
C LEU A 131 8.12 -2.54 -8.69
N PHE A 132 8.83 -3.65 -8.88
CA PHE A 132 10.15 -3.84 -8.29
C PHE A 132 11.13 -2.74 -8.71
N GLN A 133 11.18 -2.41 -10.01
CA GLN A 133 12.00 -1.33 -10.55
C GLN A 133 11.57 0.06 -10.04
N ALA A 134 10.30 0.25 -9.73
CA ALA A 134 9.80 1.47 -9.10
C ALA A 134 10.26 1.62 -7.65
N GLY A 135 10.69 0.53 -7.01
CA GLY A 135 11.13 0.48 -5.63
C GLY A 135 10.08 -0.09 -4.67
N LEU A 136 9.09 -0.85 -5.13
CA LEU A 136 8.20 -1.58 -4.22
C LEU A 136 9.00 -2.60 -3.39
N ASP A 137 8.80 -2.62 -2.07
CA ASP A 137 9.57 -3.48 -1.16
C ASP A 137 8.81 -4.78 -0.80
N GLU A 138 7.48 -4.74 -0.79
CA GLU A 138 6.60 -5.83 -0.32
C GLU A 138 5.27 -5.83 -1.11
N ILE A 139 4.70 -7.01 -1.38
CA ILE A 139 3.41 -7.21 -2.06
C ILE A 139 2.62 -8.33 -1.39
#